data_AF-W3WIX5-F1
#
_entry.id   AF-W3WIX5-F1
#
_cell.length_a   1.000
_cell.length_b   1.000
_cell.length_c   1.000
_cell.angle_alpha   90.00
_cell.angle_beta   90.00
_cell.angle_gamma   90.00
#
_symmetry.space_group_name_H-M   'P 1'
#
loop_
_entity.id
_entity.type
_entity.pdbx_description
1 polymer ?
#
loop_
_entity_poly.entity_id
_entity_poly.type
_entity_poly.pdbx_seq_one_letter_code
_entity_poly.pdbx_strand_id
1 'polypeptide(L)'
;MTSLYDVSVPIIRESLQTASSILRKGVKHAQANNISDADLLGARIYTDMVPLPNQILILHRVTERFIEKVAGRPTSTDLTGVLSPYEGNVQHLFDLLDEAIRDLDAVARESVDGKEDFEFTFDLATQIRKATGANYVHRYVVPYSMSFQPCVAH
;
A
#
# COMPACT_ATOMS: atom_id res chain seq x y z
N MET A 1 17.91 -7.79 19.06
CA MET A 1 16.45 -7.97 19.18
C MET A 1 15.85 -7.42 17.91
N THR A 2 14.93 -8.13 17.27
CA THR A 2 14.21 -7.64 16.11
C THR A 2 13.23 -6.57 16.57
N SER A 3 13.32 -5.35 16.02
CA SER A 3 12.42 -4.25 16.40
C SER A 3 11.19 -4.18 15.51
N LEU A 4 10.18 -3.39 15.90
CA LEU A 4 8.98 -3.18 15.08
C LEU A 4 9.34 -2.57 13.70
N TYR A 5 10.34 -1.70 13.65
CA TYR A 5 10.87 -1.16 12.40
C TYR A 5 11.42 -2.25 11.49
N ASP A 6 12.23 -3.17 12.03
CA ASP A 6 12.89 -4.23 11.24
C ASP A 6 11.89 -5.19 10.58
N VAL A 7 10.73 -5.41 11.21
CA VAL A 7 9.67 -6.29 10.70
C VAL A 7 8.61 -5.59 9.86
N SER A 8 8.72 -4.27 9.64
CA SER A 8 7.72 -3.48 8.92
C SER A 8 8.31 -2.71 7.75
N VAL A 9 9.16 -1.72 8.01
CA VAL A 9 9.62 -0.76 7.01
C VAL A 9 10.34 -1.42 5.83
N PRO A 10 11.29 -2.36 6.02
CA PRO A 10 11.93 -3.05 4.91
C PRO A 10 10.94 -3.83 4.04
N ILE A 11 9.95 -4.48 4.65
CA ILE A 11 8.94 -5.29 3.95
C ILE A 11 8.06 -4.39 3.08
N ILE A 12 7.54 -3.30 3.65
CA ILE A 12 6.69 -2.35 2.90
C ILE A 12 7.47 -1.77 1.72
N ARG A 13 8.75 -1.42 1.94
CA ARG A 13 9.63 -0.88 0.90
C ARG A 13 9.87 -1.87 -0.24
N GLU A 14 10.19 -3.12 0.07
CA GLU A 14 10.38 -4.17 -0.93
C GLU A 14 9.10 -4.45 -1.73
N SER A 15 7.94 -4.43 -1.07
CA SER A 15 6.65 -4.56 -1.72
C SER A 15 6.38 -3.42 -2.70
N LEU A 16 6.66 -2.16 -2.33
CA LEU A 16 6.49 -0.99 -3.22
C LEU A 16 7.42 -1.07 -4.44
N GLN A 17 8.67 -1.46 -4.23
CA GLN A 17 9.63 -1.65 -5.32
C GLN A 17 9.23 -2.79 -6.27
N THR A 18 8.73 -3.88 -5.70
CA THR A 18 8.20 -5.02 -6.45
C THR A 18 6.99 -4.59 -7.28
N ALA A 19 6.07 -3.82 -6.70
CA ALA A 19 4.92 -3.26 -7.41
C ALA A 19 5.34 -2.37 -8.59
N SER A 20 6.30 -1.47 -8.38
CA SER A 20 6.86 -0.62 -9.45
C SER A 20 7.50 -1.45 -10.57
N SER A 21 8.25 -2.50 -10.22
CA SER A 21 8.86 -3.41 -11.20
C SER A 21 7.82 -4.19 -12.00
N ILE A 22 6.76 -4.69 -11.35
CA ILE A 22 5.66 -5.40 -12.01
C ILE A 22 4.89 -4.47 -12.94
N LEU A 23 4.52 -3.26 -12.48
CA LEU A 23 3.83 -2.27 -13.31
C LEU A 23 4.64 -1.93 -14.56
N ARG A 24 5.96 -1.72 -14.40
CA ARG A 24 6.88 -1.45 -15.51
C ARG A 24 6.92 -2.59 -16.53
N LYS A 25 6.88 -3.84 -16.07
CA LYS A 25 6.78 -5.01 -16.97
C LYS A 25 5.43 -5.03 -17.69
N GLY A 26 4.33 -4.73 -16.98
CA GLY A 26 2.99 -4.62 -17.56
C GLY A 26 2.92 -3.59 -18.68
N VAL A 27 3.47 -2.39 -18.46
CA VAL A 27 3.55 -1.32 -19.47
C VAL A 27 4.35 -1.75 -20.70
N LYS A 28 5.53 -2.34 -20.49
CA LYS A 28 6.36 -2.84 -21.60
C LYS A 28 5.64 -3.93 -22.40
N HIS A 29 4.94 -4.82 -21.72
CA HIS A 29 4.15 -5.86 -22.38
C HIS A 29 2.98 -5.28 -23.18
N ALA A 30 2.27 -4.30 -22.61
CA ALA A 30 1.17 -3.62 -23.30
C ALA A 30 1.64 -2.94 -24.59
N GLN A 31 2.75 -2.19 -24.51
CA GLN A 31 3.39 -1.55 -25.66
C GLN A 31 3.80 -2.55 -26.73
N ALA A 32 4.39 -3.69 -26.34
CA ALA A 32 4.85 -4.70 -27.29
C ALA A 32 3.70 -5.45 -28.00
N ASN A 33 2.50 -5.47 -27.40
CA ASN A 33 1.35 -6.24 -27.90
C ASN A 33 0.18 -5.35 -28.39
N ASN A 34 0.39 -4.03 -28.53
CA ASN A 34 -0.63 -3.06 -28.93
C ASN A 34 -1.87 -3.05 -28.01
N ILE A 35 -1.67 -3.32 -26.72
CA ILE A 35 -2.72 -3.20 -25.70
C ILE A 35 -2.82 -1.74 -25.30
N SER A 36 -4.03 -1.19 -25.24
CA SER A 36 -4.22 0.20 -24.83
C SER A 36 -3.97 0.41 -23.33
N ASP A 37 -3.60 1.62 -22.93
CA ASP A 37 -3.45 1.97 -21.51
C ASP A 37 -4.76 1.74 -20.73
N ALA A 38 -5.91 1.98 -21.37
CA ALA A 38 -7.21 1.73 -20.78
C ALA A 38 -7.43 0.23 -20.47
N ASP A 39 -7.03 -0.66 -21.38
CA ASP A 39 -7.13 -2.11 -21.17
C ASP A 39 -6.17 -2.57 -20.06
N LEU A 40 -4.97 -1.99 -19.98
CA LEU A 40 -4.01 -2.28 -18.91
C LEU A 40 -4.55 -1.83 -17.54
N LEU A 41 -5.13 -0.63 -17.45
CA LEU A 41 -5.73 -0.11 -16.22
C LEU A 41 -7.01 -0.87 -15.85
N GLY A 42 -7.72 -1.43 -16.83
CA GLY A 42 -8.87 -2.29 -16.64
C GLY A 42 -8.53 -3.74 -16.28
N ALA A 43 -7.25 -4.14 -16.37
CA ALA A 43 -6.83 -5.52 -16.19
C ALA A 43 -7.13 -6.06 -14.79
N ARG A 44 -7.72 -7.27 -14.75
CA ARG A 44 -8.09 -8.02 -13.55
C ARG A 44 -7.71 -9.48 -13.73
N ILE A 45 -7.38 -10.15 -12.63
CA ILE A 45 -7.08 -11.59 -12.63
C ILE A 45 -8.37 -12.41 -12.70
N TYR A 46 -9.42 -11.96 -12.00
CA TYR A 46 -10.74 -12.55 -12.02
C TYR A 46 -11.82 -11.47 -11.95
N THR A 47 -13.05 -11.82 -12.34
CA THR A 47 -14.15 -10.85 -12.53
C THR A 47 -14.58 -10.13 -11.26
N ASP A 48 -14.45 -10.78 -10.10
CA ASP A 48 -14.77 -10.22 -8.77
C ASP A 48 -13.62 -9.45 -8.12
N MET A 49 -12.42 -9.46 -8.72
CA MET A 49 -11.25 -8.78 -8.17
C MET A 49 -11.22 -7.31 -8.57
N VAL A 50 -10.68 -6.49 -7.68
CA VAL A 50 -10.39 -5.08 -8.02
C VAL A 50 -9.28 -5.01 -9.09
N PRO A 51 -9.34 -4.01 -9.98
CA PRO A 51 -8.39 -3.89 -11.09
C PRO A 51 -6.99 -3.52 -10.58
N LEU A 52 -5.99 -3.73 -11.44
CA LEU A 52 -4.58 -3.49 -11.14
C LEU A 52 -4.30 -2.13 -10.46
N PRO A 53 -4.87 -0.99 -10.91
CA PRO A 53 -4.62 0.30 -10.27
C PRO A 53 -5.09 0.35 -8.82
N ASN A 54 -6.22 -0.28 -8.52
CA ASN A 54 -6.77 -0.32 -7.16
C ASN A 54 -5.89 -1.15 -6.22
N GLN A 55 -5.20 -2.19 -6.71
CA GLN A 55 -4.21 -2.93 -5.91
C GLN A 55 -3.04 -2.02 -5.49
N ILE A 56 -2.57 -1.16 -6.40
CA ILE A 56 -1.51 -0.17 -6.11
C ILE A 56 -2.02 0.87 -5.09
N LEU A 57 -3.24 1.38 -5.26
CA LEU A 57 -3.84 2.31 -4.30
C LEU A 57 -3.97 1.70 -2.90
N ILE A 58 -4.31 0.41 -2.79
CA ILE A 58 -4.37 -0.28 -1.50
C ILE A 58 -2.98 -0.28 -0.85
N LEU A 59 -1.94 -0.66 -1.59
CA LEU A 59 -0.56 -0.68 -1.09
C LEU A 59 -0.08 0.71 -0.65
N HIS A 60 -0.39 1.74 -1.46
CA HIS A 60 -0.13 3.14 -1.13
C HIS A 60 -0.83 3.52 0.18
N ARG A 61 -2.15 3.34 0.29
CA ARG A 61 -2.93 3.68 1.49
C ARG A 61 -2.47 2.94 2.74
N VAL A 62 -2.04 1.68 2.61
CA VAL A 62 -1.50 0.90 3.75
C VAL A 62 -0.19 1.51 4.24
N THR A 63 0.68 1.93 3.32
CA THR A 63 1.94 2.61 3.65
C THR A 63 1.68 3.92 4.37
N GLU A 64 0.81 4.75 3.81
CA GLU A 64 0.44 6.05 4.38
C GLU A 64 -0.20 5.90 5.77
N ARG A 65 -1.09 4.92 5.95
CA ARG A 65 -1.70 4.63 7.28
C ARG A 65 -0.67 4.15 8.30
N PHE A 66 0.30 3.34 7.88
CA PHE A 66 1.39 2.94 8.76
C PHE A 66 2.21 4.15 9.21
N ILE A 67 2.53 5.07 8.29
CA ILE A 67 3.25 6.31 8.60
C ILE A 67 2.43 7.19 9.56
N GLU A 68 1.12 7.36 9.30
CA GLU A 68 0.25 8.20 10.14
C GLU A 68 0.07 7.62 11.54
N LYS A 69 -0.31 6.33 11.64
CA LYS A 69 -0.72 5.72 12.91
C LYS A 69 0.45 5.20 13.73
N VAL A 70 1.44 4.59 13.08
CA VAL A 70 2.60 4.03 13.78
C VAL A 70 3.69 5.09 13.88
N ALA A 71 4.19 5.65 12.77
CA ALA A 71 5.24 6.66 12.85
C ALA A 71 4.76 8.01 13.44
N GLY A 72 3.45 8.27 13.45
CA GLY A 72 2.87 9.50 14.02
C GLY A 72 3.12 10.73 13.16
N ARG A 73 3.35 10.55 11.86
CA ARG A 73 3.61 11.63 10.90
C ARG A 73 2.37 11.89 10.05
N PRO A 74 1.89 13.14 9.95
CA PRO A 74 0.75 13.42 9.10
C PRO A 74 1.10 13.16 7.63
N THR A 75 0.22 12.48 6.93
CA THR A 75 0.28 12.24 5.49
C THR A 75 -0.68 13.17 4.77
N SER A 76 -0.36 13.59 3.54
CA SER A 76 -1.25 14.44 2.74
C SER A 76 -2.43 13.67 2.13
N THR A 77 -2.38 12.34 2.17
CA THR A 77 -3.37 11.45 1.59
C THR A 77 -4.65 11.41 2.43
N ASP A 78 -5.82 11.59 1.82
CA ASP A 78 -7.09 11.27 2.48
C ASP A 78 -7.22 9.75 2.62
N LEU A 79 -7.07 9.28 3.86
CA LEU A 79 -7.13 7.87 4.20
C LEU A 79 -8.53 7.45 4.65
N THR A 80 -9.50 8.35 4.66
CA THR A 80 -10.88 8.06 5.08
C THR A 80 -11.69 7.40 3.96
N GLY A 81 -12.75 6.67 4.34
CA GLY A 81 -13.71 6.12 3.39
C GLY A 81 -13.29 4.88 2.58
N VAL A 82 -14.23 4.42 1.75
CA VAL A 82 -14.08 3.27 0.84
C VAL A 82 -13.22 3.67 -0.34
N LEU A 83 -12.39 2.75 -0.83
CA LEU A 83 -11.57 3.00 -2.01
C LEU A 83 -12.47 3.17 -3.24
N SER A 84 -12.41 4.33 -3.88
CA SER A 84 -13.09 4.57 -5.15
C SER A 84 -12.36 3.91 -6.33
N PRO A 85 -13.03 3.71 -7.48
CA PRO A 85 -12.34 3.34 -8.71
C PRO A 85 -11.23 4.34 -9.04
N TYR A 86 -10.10 3.84 -9.52
CA TYR A 86 -9.02 4.70 -9.98
C TYR A 86 -9.36 5.35 -11.32
N GLU A 87 -9.21 6.68 -11.42
CA GLU A 87 -9.54 7.46 -12.62
C GLU A 87 -8.31 8.12 -13.27
N GLY A 88 -7.10 7.82 -12.78
CA GLY A 88 -5.86 8.40 -13.30
C GLY A 88 -5.25 7.62 -14.47
N ASN A 89 -4.03 7.98 -14.83
CA ASN A 89 -3.23 7.31 -15.85
C ASN A 89 -2.13 6.42 -15.23
N VAL A 90 -1.39 5.69 -16.06
CA VAL A 90 -0.32 4.81 -15.59
C VAL A 90 0.83 5.58 -14.92
N GLN A 91 1.16 6.79 -15.40
CA GLN A 91 2.23 7.60 -14.82
C GLN A 91 1.91 7.97 -13.36
N HIS A 92 0.67 8.36 -13.08
CA HIS A 92 0.23 8.69 -11.73
C HIS A 92 0.32 7.50 -10.78
N LEU A 93 0.22 6.24 -11.26
CA LEU A 93 0.49 5.06 -10.41
C LEU A 93 1.97 4.93 -10.03
N PHE A 94 2.89 5.28 -10.92
CA PHE A 94 4.31 5.34 -10.58
C PHE A 94 4.59 6.47 -9.59
N ASP A 95 3.98 7.64 -9.80
CA ASP A 95 4.17 8.80 -8.93
C ASP A 95 3.71 8.49 -7.50
N LEU A 96 2.58 7.79 -7.32
CA LEU A 96 2.11 7.32 -6.01
C LEU A 96 3.07 6.32 -5.36
N LEU A 97 3.63 5.39 -6.12
CA LEU A 97 4.60 4.43 -5.59
C LEU A 97 5.90 5.13 -5.15
N ASP A 98 6.38 6.08 -5.94
CA ASP A 98 7.58 6.86 -5.63
C ASP A 98 7.36 7.79 -4.43
N GLU A 99 6.17 8.40 -4.32
CA GLU A 99 5.74 9.17 -3.14
C GLU A 99 5.76 8.31 -1.87
N ALA A 100 5.09 7.15 -1.88
CA ALA A 100 5.07 6.25 -0.73
C ALA A 100 6.48 5.76 -0.33
N ILE A 101 7.35 5.47 -1.30
CA ILE A 101 8.75 5.09 -1.00
C ILE A 101 9.49 6.24 -0.34
N ARG A 102 9.35 7.47 -0.87
CA ARG A 102 10.02 8.66 -0.33
C ARG A 102 9.55 8.95 1.10
N ASP A 103 8.25 8.86 1.33
CA ASP A 103 7.65 9.19 2.63
C ASP A 103 8.00 8.13 3.67
N LEU A 104 8.06 6.86 3.26
CA LEU A 104 8.55 5.73 4.05
C LEU A 104 10.06 5.84 4.36
N ASP A 105 10.90 6.20 3.40
CA ASP A 105 12.35 6.39 3.58
C ASP A 105 12.65 7.56 4.56
N ALA A 106 11.71 8.51 4.71
CA ALA A 106 11.80 9.59 5.71
C ALA A 106 11.36 9.17 7.14
N VAL A 107 10.89 7.93 7.34
CA VAL A 107 10.50 7.42 8.67
C VAL A 107 11.76 7.07 9.47
N ALA A 108 12.01 7.86 10.51
CA ALA A 108 13.05 7.57 11.49
C ALA A 108 12.71 6.31 12.31
N ARG A 109 13.71 5.48 12.60
CA ARG A 109 13.53 4.23 13.36
C ARG A 109 12.90 4.48 14.74
N GLU A 110 13.33 5.55 15.38
CA GLU A 110 12.90 5.98 16.71
C GLU A 110 11.43 6.41 16.76
N SER A 111 10.81 6.65 15.59
CA SER A 111 9.39 6.99 15.51
C SER A 111 8.48 5.74 15.46
N VAL A 112 9.06 4.56 15.22
CA VAL A 112 8.36 3.27 15.08
C VAL A 112 8.69 2.34 16.25
N ASP A 113 9.96 2.24 16.61
CA ASP A 113 10.42 1.41 17.73
C ASP A 113 9.87 1.95 19.06
N GLY A 114 9.41 1.07 19.95
CA GLY A 114 8.81 1.46 21.24
C GLY A 114 7.30 1.71 21.17
N LYS A 115 6.67 1.57 20.00
CA LYS A 115 5.21 1.69 19.81
C LYS A 115 4.49 0.34 19.72
N GLU A 116 5.14 -0.74 20.14
CA GLU A 116 4.57 -2.09 20.10
C GLU A 116 3.26 -2.18 20.88
N ASP A 117 3.20 -1.53 22.06
CA ASP A 117 2.05 -1.50 22.96
C ASP A 117 1.19 -0.23 22.82
N PHE A 118 1.55 0.69 21.91
CA PHE A 118 0.79 1.92 21.69
C PHE A 118 -0.57 1.60 21.04
N GLU A 119 -1.65 1.92 21.73
CA GLU A 119 -3.01 1.72 21.24
C GLU A 119 -3.51 2.91 20.43
N PHE A 120 -4.12 2.61 19.29
CA PHE A 120 -4.82 3.61 18.48
C PHE A 120 -6.06 3.02 17.81
N THR A 121 -6.95 3.91 17.38
CA THR A 121 -8.10 3.57 16.55
C THR A 121 -7.78 3.76 15.08
N PHE A 122 -8.23 2.83 14.25
CA PHE A 122 -8.14 2.92 12.80
C PHE A 122 -9.40 2.36 12.14
N ASP A 123 -9.68 2.84 10.94
CA ASP A 123 -10.88 2.48 10.21
C ASP A 123 -10.57 1.47 9.10
N LEU A 124 -11.33 0.37 9.09
CA LEU A 124 -11.38 -0.62 8.01
C LEU A 124 -12.67 -0.45 7.24
N ALA A 125 -12.71 0.58 6.37
CA ALA A 125 -13.84 0.93 5.52
C ALA A 125 -15.16 1.19 6.29
N THR A 126 -15.85 0.13 6.74
CA THR A 126 -17.12 0.18 7.47
C THR A 126 -16.97 -0.02 8.98
N GLN A 127 -15.79 -0.40 9.48
CA GLN A 127 -15.57 -0.74 10.88
C GLN A 127 -14.43 0.03 11.51
N ILE A 128 -14.70 0.69 12.64
CA ILE A 128 -13.68 1.27 13.51
C ILE A 128 -13.12 0.16 14.40
N ARG A 129 -11.80 -0.01 14.43
CA ARG A 129 -11.09 -1.00 15.26
C ARG A 129 -10.06 -0.32 16.15
N LYS A 130 -9.77 -0.95 17.28
CA LYS A 130 -8.64 -0.62 18.16
C LYS A 130 -7.58 -1.70 18.00
N ALA A 131 -6.32 -1.29 17.94
CA ALA A 131 -5.18 -2.21 17.96
C ALA A 131 -3.96 -1.56 18.63
N THR A 132 -3.06 -2.39 19.12
CA THR A 132 -1.68 -2.00 19.46
C THR A 132 -0.84 -1.91 18.20
N GLY A 133 0.28 -1.18 18.23
CA GLY A 133 1.20 -1.07 17.09
C GLY A 133 1.70 -2.42 16.58
N ALA A 134 2.10 -3.33 17.48
CA ALA A 134 2.53 -4.67 17.10
C ALA A 134 1.40 -5.48 16.45
N ASN A 135 0.19 -5.43 17.03
CA ASN A 135 -0.97 -6.14 16.48
C ASN A 135 -1.36 -5.58 15.10
N TYR A 136 -1.29 -4.26 14.95
CA TYR A 136 -1.62 -3.58 13.71
C TYR A 136 -0.67 -3.95 12.58
N VAL A 137 0.64 -3.91 12.84
CA VAL A 137 1.67 -4.27 11.86
C VAL A 137 1.53 -5.72 11.43
N HIS A 138 1.45 -6.66 12.38
CA HIS A 138 1.42 -8.09 12.07
C HIS A 138 0.11 -8.56 11.42
N ARG A 139 -1.04 -7.99 11.78
CA ARG A 139 -2.33 -8.46 11.28
C ARG A 139 -2.83 -7.72 10.04
N TYR A 140 -2.36 -6.50 9.82
CA TYR A 140 -2.86 -5.67 8.73
C TYR A 140 -1.72 -5.21 7.82
N VAL A 141 -0.73 -4.47 8.33
CA VAL A 141 0.29 -3.84 7.46
C VAL A 141 1.12 -4.86 6.69
N VAL A 142 1.66 -5.88 7.37
CA VAL A 142 2.49 -6.91 6.73
C VAL A 142 1.67 -7.76 5.75
N PRO A 143 0.50 -8.32 6.14
CA PRO A 143 -0.33 -9.06 5.19
C PRO A 143 -0.73 -8.22 3.97
N TYR A 144 -1.22 -6.99 4.17
CA TYR A 144 -1.65 -6.15 3.04
C TYR A 144 -0.50 -5.69 2.16
N SER A 145 0.69 -5.44 2.71
CA SER A 145 1.87 -5.12 1.90
C SER A 145 2.34 -6.31 1.06
N MET A 146 2.13 -7.55 1.52
CA MET A 146 2.42 -8.77 0.76
C MET A 146 1.31 -9.16 -0.24
N SER A 147 0.07 -8.72 -0.02
CA SER A 147 -1.10 -9.01 -0.86
C SER A 147 -1.06 -8.40 -2.27
N PHE A 148 0.04 -7.73 -2.65
CA PHE A 148 0.29 -7.38 -4.06
C PHE A 148 0.37 -8.65 -4.96
N GLN A 149 0.57 -9.83 -4.36
CA GLN A 149 0.24 -11.12 -4.98
C GLN A 149 -1.16 -11.58 -4.54
N PRO A 150 -1.93 -12.08 -5.51
CA PRO A 150 -3.33 -11.76 -5.80
C PRO A 150 -4.28 -12.09 -4.64
N CYS A 151 -5.44 -11.42 -4.56
CA CYS A 151 -6.66 -11.78 -3.80
C CYS A 151 -7.17 -10.63 -2.91
N VAL A 152 -7.59 -9.53 -3.52
CA VAL A 152 -8.66 -8.72 -2.90
C VAL A 152 -9.89 -8.87 -3.78
N ALA A 153 -10.62 -9.96 -3.54
CA ALA A 153 -11.99 -10.12 -4.00
C ALA A 153 -12.92 -9.30 -3.08
N HIS A 154 -13.96 -8.71 -3.65
CA HIS A 154 -15.03 -8.05 -2.87
C HIS A 154 -15.83 -9.06 -2.04
#